data_AF-A0A024TQT9-F1
#
_entry.id   AF-A0A024TQT9-F1
#
_cell.length_a   1.000
_cell.length_b   1.000
_cell.length_c   1.000
_cell.angle_alpha   90.00
_cell.angle_beta   90.00
_cell.angle_gamma   90.00
#
_symmetry.space_group_name_H-M   'P 1'
#
loop_
_entity.id
_entity.type
_entity.pdbx_description
1 polymer ?
#
loop_
_entity_poly.entity_id
_entity_poly.type
_entity_poly.pdbx_seq_one_letter_code
_entity_poly.pdbx_strand_id
1 'polypeptide(L)'
;MRRIANPMENAAAGEREAKRTQIMRAILQKALDASVHKASLIDMSSPELEANGRQVILGIRQRIEAEIESLSAKYDLNSKFLELERLLEWHEKSQIGQEVGLTAPLEIAAAPQATPQQLMQKERMRLMMQEKARLQQQLQQVQDANATLQATMHDTESTCTSLLDDVQRDFNTLGAV
;
A
#
# COMPACT_ATOMS: atom_id res chain seq x y z
N MET A 1 -17.22 -4.48 -8.07
CA MET A 1 -15.89 -4.83 -7.52
C MET A 1 -15.39 -3.67 -6.67
N ARG A 2 -15.32 -3.83 -5.34
CA ARG A 2 -14.73 -2.80 -4.47
C ARG A 2 -13.21 -2.84 -4.65
N ARG A 3 -12.61 -1.73 -5.10
CA ARG A 3 -11.15 -1.57 -5.06
C ARG A 3 -10.74 -1.51 -3.58
N ILE A 4 -10.00 -2.51 -3.12
CA ILE A 4 -9.26 -2.41 -1.86
C ILE A 4 -8.07 -1.51 -2.17
N ALA A 5 -8.12 -0.26 -1.71
CA ALA A 5 -7.05 0.71 -1.92
C ALA A 5 -5.73 0.16 -1.36
N ASN A 6 -4.65 0.33 -2.11
CA ASN A 6 -3.33 -0.16 -1.74
C ASN A 6 -2.80 0.72 -0.59
N PRO A 7 -2.41 0.17 0.58
CA PRO A 7 -2.04 0.96 1.76
C PRO A 7 -0.75 1.78 1.57
N MET A 8 -0.04 1.60 0.45
CA MET A 8 1.12 2.42 0.06
C MET A 8 0.74 3.84 -0.38
N GLU A 9 -0.51 4.11 -0.79
CA GLU A 9 -0.91 5.43 -1.28
C GLU A 9 -1.17 6.45 -0.16
N ASN A 10 -1.29 6.02 1.11
CA ASN A 10 -1.54 6.89 2.26
C ASN A 10 -0.50 6.67 3.37
N ALA A 11 0.77 6.96 3.10
CA ALA A 11 1.80 7.03 4.12
C ALA A 11 1.80 8.42 4.80
N ALA A 12 0.71 8.79 5.47
CA ALA A 12 0.75 9.84 6.47
C ALA A 12 1.31 9.21 7.76
N ALA A 13 2.63 9.29 7.94
CA ALA A 13 3.30 8.94 9.18
C ALA A 13 2.90 9.95 10.26
N GLY A 14 1.76 9.70 10.91
CA GLY A 14 1.42 10.39 12.14
C GLY A 14 2.42 10.04 13.24
N GLU A 15 2.62 10.95 14.20
CA GLU A 15 3.51 10.90 15.38
C GLU A 15 3.23 9.73 16.36
N ARG A 16 2.60 8.65 15.88
CA ARG A 16 2.21 7.51 16.69
C ARG A 16 3.40 6.57 16.86
N GLU A 17 3.70 6.22 18.09
CA GLU A 17 4.65 5.13 18.37
C GLU A 17 4.00 3.78 18.01
N ALA A 18 4.73 2.92 17.31
CA ALA A 18 4.26 1.58 16.98
C ALA A 18 4.13 0.74 18.26
N LYS A 19 3.10 -0.12 18.32
CA LYS A 19 2.92 -1.02 19.48
C LYS A 19 4.14 -1.93 19.66
N ARG A 20 4.74 -2.38 18.55
CA ARG A 20 5.96 -3.19 18.57
C ARG A 20 7.18 -2.42 19.09
N THR A 21 7.28 -1.11 18.83
CA THR A 21 8.33 -0.26 19.42
C THR A 21 8.19 -0.23 20.94
N GLN A 22 6.96 -0.06 21.44
CA GLN A 22 6.66 -0.08 22.88
C GLN A 22 7.01 -1.42 23.52
N ILE A 23 6.63 -2.53 22.87
CA ILE A 23 6.97 -3.89 23.34
C ILE A 23 8.48 -4.10 23.36
N MET A 24 9.19 -3.71 22.29
CA MET A 24 10.65 -3.82 22.22
C MET A 24 11.32 -3.04 23.36
N ARG A 25 10.93 -1.78 23.58
CA ARG A 25 11.43 -0.95 24.68
C ARG A 25 11.17 -1.60 26.04
N ALA A 26 9.97 -2.14 26.27
CA ALA A 26 9.63 -2.82 27.50
C ALA A 26 10.48 -4.09 27.74
N ILE A 27 10.75 -4.87 26.70
CA ILE A 27 11.62 -6.06 26.78
C ILE A 27 13.05 -5.65 27.13
N LEU A 28 13.59 -4.64 26.43
CA LEU A 28 14.94 -4.14 26.66
C LEU A 28 15.10 -3.57 28.07
N GLN A 29 14.11 -2.80 28.54
CA GLN A 29 14.10 -2.27 29.91
C GLN A 29 14.11 -3.40 30.94
N LYS A 30 13.26 -4.41 30.77
CA LYS A 30 13.20 -5.57 31.68
C LYS A 30 14.51 -6.35 31.69
N ALA A 31 15.16 -6.53 30.54
CA ALA A 31 16.44 -7.20 30.44
C ALA A 31 17.56 -6.40 31.13
N LEU A 32 17.52 -5.08 31.01
CA LEU A 32 18.46 -4.18 31.67
C LEU A 32 18.26 -4.20 33.20
N ASP A 33 17.02 -4.13 33.67
CA ASP A 33 16.69 -4.19 35.10
C ASP A 33 17.12 -5.53 35.72
N ALA A 34 16.91 -6.65 35.02
CA ALA A 34 17.38 -7.97 35.46
C ALA A 34 18.92 -8.04 35.53
N SER A 35 19.61 -7.39 34.58
CA SER A 35 21.08 -7.33 34.55
C SER A 35 21.64 -6.47 35.69
N VAL A 36 21.01 -5.32 35.95
CA VAL A 36 21.32 -4.45 37.08
C VAL A 36 21.10 -5.18 38.40
N HIS A 37 19.95 -5.85 38.56
CA HIS A 37 19.64 -6.61 39.77
C HIS A 37 20.70 -7.69 40.02
N LYS A 38 21.08 -8.46 38.99
CA LYS A 38 22.13 -9.47 39.10
C LYS A 38 23.49 -8.87 39.49
N ALA A 39 23.84 -7.71 38.94
CA ALA A 39 25.08 -7.01 39.28
C ALA A 39 25.06 -6.46 40.72
N SER A 40 23.90 -6.03 41.22
CA SER A 40 23.73 -5.55 42.59
C SER A 40 23.76 -6.65 43.66
N LEU A 41 23.60 -7.92 43.28
CA LEU A 41 23.74 -9.07 44.19
C LEU A 41 25.21 -9.45 44.46
N ILE A 42 26.15 -8.83 43.76
CA ILE A 42 27.58 -9.06 44.00
C ILE A 42 27.95 -8.35 45.30
N ASP A 43 28.19 -9.13 46.34
CA ASP A 43 28.69 -8.63 47.62
C ASP A 43 30.11 -8.06 47.41
N MET A 44 30.27 -6.78 47.73
CA MET A 44 31.53 -6.07 47.62
C MET A 44 32.06 -5.88 49.03
N SER A 45 33.27 -6.36 49.30
CA SER A 45 33.86 -6.48 50.65
C SER A 45 33.96 -5.18 51.46
N SER A 46 33.62 -4.01 50.90
CA SER A 46 33.57 -2.74 51.62
C SER A 46 32.44 -1.80 51.14
N PRO A 47 31.91 -0.91 52.02
CA PRO A 47 30.86 0.05 51.68
C PRO A 47 31.26 1.06 50.59
N GLU A 48 32.54 1.41 50.51
CA GLU A 48 33.10 2.30 49.49
C GLU A 48 33.09 1.63 48.11
N LEU A 49 33.47 0.35 48.05
CA LEU A 49 33.37 -0.43 46.82
C LEU A 49 31.91 -0.64 46.41
N GLU A 50 30.99 -0.84 47.36
CA GLU A 50 29.56 -0.91 47.02
C GLU A 50 29.02 0.40 46.43
N ALA A 51 29.40 1.55 47.00
CA ALA A 51 28.96 2.86 46.49
C ALA A 51 29.50 3.10 45.07
N ASN A 52 30.78 2.81 44.83
CA ASN A 52 31.40 2.87 43.51
C ASN A 52 30.75 1.87 42.53
N GLY A 53 30.46 0.66 42.99
CA GLY A 53 29.77 -0.37 42.22
C GLY A 53 28.37 0.07 41.78
N ARG A 54 27.59 0.64 42.69
CA ARG A 54 26.27 1.23 42.39
C ARG A 54 26.37 2.35 41.33
N GLN A 55 27.35 3.24 41.47
CA GLN A 55 27.57 4.31 40.49
C GLN A 55 27.95 3.77 39.11
N VAL A 56 28.82 2.77 39.04
CA VAL A 56 29.22 2.11 37.79
C VAL A 56 28.02 1.44 37.13
N ILE A 57 27.21 0.70 37.90
CA ILE A 57 26.01 0.02 37.40
C ILE A 57 25.02 1.03 36.81
N LEU A 58 24.76 2.14 37.51
CA LEU A 58 23.88 3.20 37.01
C LEU A 58 24.44 3.89 35.76
N GLY A 59 25.74 4.16 35.72
CA GLY A 59 26.40 4.75 34.55
C GLY A 59 26.44 3.83 33.33
N ILE A 60 26.53 2.52 33.52
CA ILE A 60 26.37 1.54 32.44
C ILE A 60 24.92 1.52 31.96
N ARG A 61 23.95 1.52 32.87
CA ARG A 61 22.51 1.55 32.54
C ARG A 61 22.16 2.73 31.64
N GLN A 62 22.52 3.94 32.04
CA GLN A 62 22.24 5.16 31.28
C GLN A 62 22.87 5.15 29.88
N ARG A 63 24.10 4.64 29.76
CA ARG A 63 24.78 4.51 28.45
C ARG A 63 24.08 3.51 27.54
N ILE A 64 23.64 2.37 28.08
CA ILE A 64 22.89 1.38 27.31
C ILE A 64 21.55 1.95 26.85
N GLU A 65 20.82 2.65 27.74
CA GLU A 65 19.55 3.30 27.39
C GLU A 65 19.74 4.32 26.24
N ALA A 66 20.76 5.18 26.33
CA ALA A 66 21.08 6.13 25.27
C ALA A 66 21.46 5.47 23.93
N GLU A 67 22.24 4.39 23.96
CA GLU A 67 22.60 3.64 22.75
C GLU A 67 21.39 2.95 22.11
N ILE A 68 20.46 2.42 22.91
CA ILE A 68 19.20 1.84 22.42
C ILE A 68 18.37 2.89 21.68
N GLU A 69 18.25 4.10 22.24
CA GLU A 69 17.54 5.20 21.59
C GLU A 69 18.23 5.64 20.30
N SER A 70 19.55 5.81 20.33
CA SER A 70 20.39 6.15 19.18
C SER A 70 20.22 5.14 18.03
N LEU A 71 20.32 3.83 18.33
CA LEU A 71 20.14 2.77 17.34
C LEU A 71 18.70 2.74 16.80
N SER A 72 17.71 2.92 17.68
CA SER A 72 16.30 2.94 17.28
C SER A 72 16.00 4.08 16.31
N ALA A 73 16.58 5.25 16.54
CA ALA A 73 16.48 6.40 15.64
C ALA A 73 17.28 6.18 14.34
N LYS A 74 18.53 5.70 14.44
CA LYS A 74 19.41 5.47 13.29
C LYS A 74 18.81 4.50 12.26
N TYR A 75 18.14 3.45 12.72
CA TYR A 75 17.51 2.45 11.86
C TYR A 75 16.04 2.72 11.58
N ASP A 76 15.50 3.83 12.08
CA ASP A 76 14.09 4.22 11.94
C ASP A 76 13.13 3.06 12.30
N LEU A 77 13.42 2.39 13.42
CA LEU A 77 12.71 1.17 13.81
C LEU A 77 11.22 1.43 14.03
N ASN A 78 10.86 2.60 14.54
CA ASN A 78 9.47 2.96 14.78
C ASN A 78 8.67 3.02 13.47
N SER A 79 9.21 3.67 12.44
CA SER A 79 8.56 3.73 11.12
C SER A 79 8.41 2.34 10.50
N LYS A 80 9.46 1.51 10.58
CA LYS A 80 9.41 0.12 10.08
C LYS A 80 8.36 -0.72 10.80
N PHE A 81 8.22 -0.56 12.12
CA PHE A 81 7.20 -1.26 12.88
C PHE A 81 5.78 -0.74 12.60
N LEU A 82 5.61 0.57 12.38
CA LEU A 82 4.32 1.13 11.93
C LEU A 82 3.92 0.56 10.57
N GLU A 83 4.87 0.47 9.63
CA GLU A 83 4.62 -0.11 8.32
C GLU A 83 4.23 -1.59 8.45
N LEU A 84 4.96 -2.36 9.26
CA LEU A 84 4.63 -3.76 9.53
C LEU A 84 3.24 -3.93 10.15
N GLU A 85 2.87 -3.09 11.12
CA GLU A 85 1.54 -3.09 11.73
C GLU A 85 0.44 -2.80 10.69
N ARG A 86 0.67 -1.82 9.82
CA ARG A 86 -0.24 -1.47 8.72
C ARG A 86 -0.41 -2.62 7.73
N LEU A 87 0.69 -3.28 7.36
CA LEU A 87 0.68 -4.42 6.42
C LEU A 87 -0.07 -5.62 7.00
N LEU A 88 0.11 -5.90 8.28
CA LEU A 88 -0.61 -6.98 8.96
C LEU A 88 -2.11 -6.66 9.08
N GLU A 89 -2.46 -5.44 9.48
CA GLU A 89 -3.86 -5.01 9.55
C GLU A 89 -4.53 -5.05 8.17
N TRP A 90 -3.81 -4.65 7.12
CA TRP A 90 -4.29 -4.76 5.75
C TRP A 90 -4.51 -6.21 5.33
N HIS A 91 -3.57 -7.10 5.64
CA HIS A 91 -3.70 -8.53 5.34
C HIS A 91 -4.92 -9.15 6.03
N GLU A 92 -5.11 -8.86 7.33
CA GLU A 92 -6.26 -9.31 8.11
C GLU A 92 -7.59 -8.80 7.52
N LYS A 93 -7.66 -7.52 7.13
CA LYS A 93 -8.87 -6.90 6.57
C LYS A 93 -9.16 -7.33 5.13
N SER A 94 -8.13 -7.63 4.35
CA SER A 94 -8.28 -7.92 2.91
C SER A 94 -8.81 -9.32 2.62
N GLN A 95 -9.00 -10.18 3.63
CA GLN A 95 -9.45 -11.58 3.47
C GLN A 95 -8.62 -12.41 2.46
N ILE A 96 -7.41 -11.96 2.08
CA ILE A 96 -6.54 -12.66 1.13
C ILE A 96 -6.19 -14.08 1.64
N GLY A 97 -6.15 -14.27 2.97
CA GLY A 97 -6.00 -15.60 3.57
C GLY A 97 -7.26 -16.49 3.52
N GLN A 98 -8.46 -15.90 3.47
CA GLN A 98 -9.74 -16.64 3.46
C GLN A 98 -10.15 -17.07 2.04
N GLU A 99 -9.95 -16.24 1.02
CA GLU A 99 -10.33 -16.59 -0.37
C GLU A 99 -9.37 -17.59 -1.04
N VAL A 100 -8.14 -17.76 -0.51
CA VAL A 100 -7.11 -18.66 -1.09
C VAL A 100 -7.01 -20.01 -0.35
N GLY A 101 -7.92 -20.30 0.60
CA GLY A 101 -7.88 -21.57 1.35
C GLY A 101 -6.64 -21.71 2.25
N LEU A 102 -5.95 -20.61 2.56
CA LEU A 102 -4.81 -20.58 3.47
C LEU A 102 -5.31 -20.26 4.89
N THR A 103 -6.13 -21.16 5.44
CA THR A 103 -6.34 -21.26 6.90
C THR A 103 -5.22 -22.06 7.57
N ALA A 104 -4.01 -22.03 7.01
CA ALA A 104 -2.84 -22.53 7.71
C ALA A 104 -2.37 -21.45 8.70
N PRO A 105 -1.81 -21.83 9.86
CA PRO A 105 -1.01 -20.92 10.67
C PRO A 105 0.00 -20.23 9.74
N LEU A 106 0.48 -19.03 10.09
CA LEU A 106 1.67 -18.46 9.46
C LEU A 106 2.87 -19.40 9.65
N GLU A 107 2.92 -20.48 8.88
CA GLU A 107 4.16 -21.08 8.47
C GLU A 107 4.82 -19.99 7.64
N ILE A 108 5.76 -19.29 8.27
CA ILE A 108 6.87 -18.65 7.59
C ILE A 108 7.72 -19.78 6.98
N ALA A 109 7.09 -20.72 6.26
CA ALA A 109 7.73 -21.52 5.26
C ALA A 109 8.31 -20.47 4.33
N ALA A 110 9.63 -20.44 4.22
CA ALA A 110 10.38 -19.50 3.41
C ALA A 110 9.62 -19.33 2.08
N ALA A 111 8.86 -18.23 1.96
CA ALA A 111 8.14 -17.95 0.73
C ALA A 111 9.20 -18.02 -0.35
N PRO A 112 9.02 -18.79 -1.44
CA PRO A 112 10.02 -18.85 -2.48
C PRO A 112 10.28 -17.40 -2.87
N GLN A 113 11.48 -16.90 -2.55
CA GLN A 113 11.77 -15.48 -2.68
C GLN A 113 11.61 -15.19 -4.17
N ALA A 114 10.48 -14.60 -4.53
CA ALA A 114 10.19 -14.27 -5.90
C ALA A 114 11.37 -13.44 -6.37
N THR A 115 12.08 -13.92 -7.39
CA THR A 115 13.30 -13.24 -7.80
C THR A 115 12.92 -11.82 -8.22
N PRO A 116 13.82 -10.83 -8.08
CA PRO A 116 13.53 -9.47 -8.54
C PRO A 116 12.98 -9.42 -9.97
N GLN A 117 13.44 -10.33 -10.85
CA GLN A 117 12.90 -10.49 -12.20
C GLN A 117 11.44 -10.95 -12.22
N GLN A 118 11.05 -11.91 -11.38
CA GLN A 118 9.67 -12.38 -11.28
C GLN A 118 8.72 -11.28 -10.77
N LEU A 119 9.16 -10.48 -9.79
CA LEU A 119 8.38 -9.35 -9.29
C LEU A 119 8.20 -8.28 -10.36
N MET A 120 9.28 -7.92 -11.07
CA MET A 120 9.20 -6.98 -12.20
C MET A 120 8.31 -7.49 -13.31
N GLN A 121 8.37 -8.77 -13.65
CA GLN A 121 7.54 -9.35 -14.70
C GLN A 121 6.06 -9.35 -14.30
N LYS A 122 5.75 -9.67 -13.03
CA LYS A 122 4.39 -9.60 -12.49
C LYS A 122 3.85 -8.18 -12.54
N GLU A 123 4.65 -7.19 -12.13
CA GLU A 123 4.23 -5.78 -12.15
C GLU A 123 4.08 -5.25 -13.58
N ARG A 124 4.99 -5.62 -14.50
CA ARG A 124 4.87 -5.29 -15.93
C ARG A 124 3.59 -5.86 -16.53
N MET A 125 3.24 -7.10 -16.20
CA MET A 125 2.00 -7.72 -16.65
C MET A 125 0.77 -7.00 -16.08
N ARG A 126 0.80 -6.60 -14.80
CA ARG A 126 -0.27 -5.81 -14.17
C ARG A 126 -0.48 -4.48 -14.89
N LEU A 127 0.59 -3.73 -15.15
CA LEU A 127 0.54 -2.46 -15.87
C LEU A 127 0.02 -2.64 -17.31
N MET A 128 0.49 -3.68 -18.01
CA MET A 128 0.02 -3.99 -19.36
C MET A 128 -1.49 -4.31 -19.40
N MET A 129 -1.99 -5.07 -18.42
CA MET A 129 -3.43 -5.37 -18.31
C MET A 129 -4.24 -4.10 -18.04
N GLN A 130 -3.75 -3.21 -17.18
CA GLN A 130 -4.40 -1.93 -16.90
C GLN A 130 -4.47 -1.03 -18.14
N GLU A 131 -3.37 -0.93 -18.90
CA GLU A 131 -3.35 -0.15 -20.14
C GLU A 131 -4.22 -0.78 -21.22
N LYS A 132 -4.21 -2.11 -21.35
CA LYS A 132 -5.12 -2.81 -22.27
C LYS A 132 -6.59 -2.49 -21.97
N ALA A 133 -6.99 -2.52 -20.71
CA ALA A 133 -8.36 -2.19 -20.31
C ALA A 133 -8.72 -0.73 -20.65
N ARG A 134 -7.80 0.20 -20.43
CA ARG A 134 -7.97 1.62 -20.79
C ARG A 134 -8.11 1.80 -22.31
N LEU A 135 -7.24 1.17 -23.10
CA LEU A 135 -7.29 1.24 -24.56
C LEU A 135 -8.58 0.60 -25.11
N GLN A 136 -9.03 -0.51 -24.53
CA GLN A 136 -10.31 -1.13 -24.90
C GLN A 136 -11.49 -0.19 -24.62
N GLN A 137 -11.48 0.51 -23.49
CA GLN A 137 -12.51 1.51 -23.17
C GLN A 137 -12.50 2.67 -24.18
N GLN A 138 -11.32 3.17 -24.56
CA GLN A 138 -11.20 4.24 -25.56
C GLN A 138 -11.66 3.77 -26.94
N LEU A 139 -11.31 2.54 -27.34
CA LEU A 139 -11.77 1.96 -28.61
C LEU A 139 -13.30 1.87 -28.65
N GLN A 140 -13.92 1.41 -27.56
CA GLN A 140 -15.38 1.34 -27.47
C GLN A 140 -16.01 2.74 -27.61
N GLN A 141 -15.48 3.75 -26.92
CA GLN A 141 -15.97 5.13 -27.03
C GLN A 141 -15.91 5.67 -28.47
N VAL A 142 -14.83 5.38 -29.19
CA VAL A 142 -14.68 5.79 -30.59
C VAL A 142 -15.67 5.04 -31.49
N GLN A 143 -15.90 3.75 -31.24
CA GLN A 143 -16.88 2.96 -31.98
C GLN A 143 -18.30 3.50 -31.78
N ASP A 144 -18.68 3.81 -30.54
CA ASP A 144 -19.99 4.37 -30.20
C ASP A 144 -20.19 5.76 -30.83
N ALA A 145 -19.16 6.61 -30.78
CA ALA A 145 -19.17 7.93 -31.41
C ALA A 145 -19.31 7.83 -32.95
N ASN A 146 -18.57 6.92 -33.59
CA ASN A 146 -18.67 6.68 -35.02
C ASN A 146 -20.04 6.13 -35.42
N ALA A 147 -20.62 5.22 -34.64
CA ALA A 147 -21.97 4.71 -34.90
C ALA A 147 -23.01 5.84 -34.82
N THR A 148 -22.87 6.73 -33.84
CA THR A 148 -23.72 7.92 -33.71
C THR A 148 -23.56 8.85 -34.91
N LEU A 149 -22.32 9.14 -35.33
CA LEU A 149 -22.05 9.98 -36.49
C LEU A 149 -22.63 9.38 -37.78
N GLN A 150 -22.46 8.07 -38.00
CA GLN A 150 -23.03 7.38 -39.15
C GLN A 150 -24.56 7.47 -39.18
N ALA A 151 -25.21 7.31 -38.02
CA ALA A 151 -26.66 7.50 -37.91
C ALA A 151 -27.06 8.93 -38.28
N THR A 152 -26.39 9.94 -37.71
CA THR A 152 -26.70 11.34 -38.04
C THR A 152 -26.45 11.69 -39.50
N MET A 153 -25.40 11.14 -40.11
CA MET A 153 -25.13 11.33 -41.53
C MET A 153 -26.27 10.74 -42.37
N HIS A 154 -26.68 9.51 -42.08
CA HIS A 154 -27.77 8.86 -42.79
C HIS A 154 -29.09 9.62 -42.65
N ASP A 155 -29.41 10.10 -41.45
CA ASP A 155 -30.59 10.93 -41.19
C ASP A 155 -30.53 12.23 -42.00
N THR A 156 -29.38 12.91 -42.04
CA THR A 156 -29.22 14.14 -42.82
C THR A 156 -29.31 13.91 -44.33
N GLU A 157 -28.73 12.81 -44.84
CA GLU A 157 -28.82 12.43 -46.26
C GLU A 157 -30.27 12.11 -46.65
N SER A 158 -31.01 11.37 -45.81
CA SER A 158 -32.42 11.06 -46.05
C SER A 158 -33.31 12.32 -46.02
N THR A 159 -33.02 13.24 -45.11
CA THR A 159 -33.77 14.51 -45.01
C THR A 159 -33.49 15.40 -46.22
N CYS A 160 -32.22 15.49 -46.64
CA CYS A 160 -31.81 16.30 -47.79
C CYS A 160 -32.40 15.74 -49.10
N THR A 161 -32.38 14.42 -49.29
CA THR A 161 -33.01 13.77 -50.45
C THR A 161 -34.53 13.98 -50.47
N SER A 162 -35.21 13.84 -49.33
CA SER A 162 -36.66 14.14 -49.24
C SER A 162 -36.97 15.60 -49.59
N LEU A 163 -36.18 16.55 -49.10
CA LEU A 163 -36.36 17.98 -49.41
C LEU A 163 -36.16 18.27 -50.90
N LEU A 164 -35.15 17.65 -51.53
CA LEU A 164 -34.92 17.78 -52.97
C LEU A 164 -36.08 17.19 -53.79
N ASP A 165 -36.59 16.03 -53.40
CA ASP A 165 -37.75 15.41 -54.04
C ASP A 165 -39.00 16.31 -53.94
N ASP A 166 -39.24 16.92 -52.77
CA ASP A 166 -40.36 17.84 -52.55
C ASP A 166 -40.22 19.10 -53.41
N VAL A 167 -39.04 19.73 -53.45
CA VAL A 167 -38.75 20.88 -54.32
C VAL A 167 -38.94 20.53 -55.80
N GLN A 168 -38.52 19.34 -56.22
CA GLN A 168 -38.68 18.90 -57.61
C GLN A 168 -40.15 18.67 -57.96
N ARG A 169 -40.96 18.12 -57.04
CA ARG A 169 -42.42 18.03 -57.23
C ARG A 169 -43.05 19.42 -57.37
N ASP A 170 -42.71 20.34 -56.48
CA ASP A 170 -43.23 21.71 -56.53
C ASP A 170 -42.89 22.40 -57.86
N PHE A 171 -41.64 22.27 -58.32
CA PHE A 171 -41.21 22.81 -59.61
C PHE A 171 -41.99 22.22 -60.80
N ASN A 172 -42.21 20.89 -60.80
CA ASN A 172 -42.99 20.22 -61.83
C ASN A 172 -44.46 20.66 -61.84
N THR A 173 -45.05 20.94 -60.66
CA THR A 173 -46.42 21.47 -60.58
C THR A 173 -46.52 22.90 -61.08
N LEU A 174 -45.52 23.76 -60.82
CA LEU A 174 -45.46 25.11 -61.37
C LEU A 174 -45.30 25.14 -62.89
N GLY A 175 -44.51 24.21 -63.45
CA GLY A 175 -44.32 24.11 -64.91
C GLY A 175 -45.52 23.54 -65.68
N ALA A 176 -46.53 23.02 -64.97
CA ALA A 176 -47.75 22.47 -65.56
C ALA A 176 -48.93 23.48 -65.60
N VAL A 177 -48.72 24.70 -65.10
CA VAL A 177 -49.65 25.86 -65.14
C VAL A 177 -49.27 26.78 -66.30
#